data_AF-A0A2I1HWL2-F1
#
_entry.id   AF-A0A2I1HWL2-F1
#
_cell.length_a   1.000
_cell.length_b   1.000
_cell.length_c   1.000
_cell.angle_alpha   90.00
_cell.angle_beta   90.00
_cell.angle_gamma   90.00
#
_symmetry.space_group_name_H-M   'P 1'
#
loop_
_entity.id
_entity.type
_entity.pdbx_description
1 polymer ?
#
loop_
_entity_poly.entity_id
_entity_poly.type
_entity_poly.pdbx_seq_one_letter_code
_entity_poly.pdbx_strand_id
1 'polypeptide(L)'
;GNGWLGVDFQIGEIPQNEWAVSYHGTDYKNAKSIAADGYLLSKGLLFNFGKGIYSTLDIDVAASYSRSFELNGERYIFVFQNRVNPKTLRKISKDITEVGEYWISPNECDIRPYGICIKRA
;
A
#
# COMPACT_ATOMS: atom_id res chain seq x y z
N GLY A 1 -6.95 20.95 -9.19
CA GLY A 1 -5.75 21.11 -8.34
C GLY A 1 -5.52 19.81 -7.64
N ASN A 2 -4.64 18.98 -8.21
CA ASN A 2 -4.64 17.53 -7.99
C ASN A 2 -3.46 17.08 -7.11
N GLY A 3 -2.70 18.02 -6.55
CA GLY A 3 -1.52 17.77 -5.73
C GLY A 3 -1.81 16.88 -4.50
N TRP A 4 -3.04 16.94 -3.98
CA TRP A 4 -3.48 16.07 -2.90
C TRP A 4 -3.63 14.59 -3.30
N LEU A 5 -3.86 14.28 -4.57
CA LEU A 5 -4.03 12.90 -5.06
C LEU A 5 -2.73 12.28 -5.58
N GLY A 6 -1.62 13.04 -5.62
CA GLY A 6 -0.32 12.53 -6.08
C GLY A 6 -0.27 12.17 -7.57
N VAL A 7 -1.30 12.52 -8.36
CA VAL A 7 -1.43 12.13 -9.78
C VAL A 7 -0.72 13.08 -10.76
N ASP A 8 -0.03 14.11 -10.28
CA ASP A 8 0.64 15.11 -11.15
C ASP A 8 2.17 15.17 -10.99
N PHE A 9 2.78 14.27 -10.22
CA PHE A 9 4.23 14.19 -10.20
C PHE A 9 4.70 13.29 -11.35
N GLN A 10 5.33 13.91 -12.35
CA GLN A 10 6.25 13.17 -13.23
C GLN A 10 7.15 12.31 -12.34
N ILE A 11 7.30 11.04 -12.70
CA ILE A 11 8.15 10.06 -12.01
C ILE A 11 9.54 10.68 -11.85
N GLY A 12 9.83 11.27 -10.69
CA GLY A 12 11.07 12.02 -10.47
C GLY A 12 11.03 13.09 -9.37
N GLU A 13 9.91 13.75 -9.13
CA GLU A 13 9.86 14.93 -8.25
C GLU A 13 8.77 14.85 -7.18
N ILE A 14 8.77 13.81 -6.33
CA ILE A 14 8.05 13.92 -5.06
C ILE A 14 8.78 15.01 -4.25
N PRO A 15 8.14 16.13 -3.87
CA PRO A 15 8.79 17.15 -3.07
C PRO A 15 9.40 16.50 -1.83
N GLN A 16 10.63 16.86 -1.47
CA GLN A 16 11.39 16.19 -0.40
C GLN A 16 10.67 16.15 0.97
N ASN A 17 9.57 16.90 1.12
CA ASN A 17 8.74 17.00 2.31
C ASN A 17 7.33 16.39 2.18
N GLU A 18 6.92 15.92 1.00
CA GLU A 18 5.62 15.29 0.80
C GLU A 18 5.72 13.77 0.82
N TRP A 19 4.82 13.14 1.56
CA TRP A 19 4.75 11.68 1.58
C TRP A 19 3.96 11.20 0.37
N ALA A 20 4.56 10.29 -0.39
CA ALA A 20 3.98 9.78 -1.63
C ALA A 20 2.78 8.86 -1.35
N VAL A 21 1.82 8.82 -2.28
CA VAL A 21 0.67 7.90 -2.19
C VAL A 21 1.12 6.50 -2.59
N SER A 22 0.66 5.47 -1.88
CA SER A 22 0.81 4.07 -2.30
C SER A 22 -0.38 3.22 -1.84
N TYR A 23 -0.47 2.00 -2.34
CA TYR A 23 -1.58 1.08 -2.09
C TYR A 23 -1.11 -0.22 -1.44
N HIS A 24 -1.90 -0.77 -0.52
CA HIS A 24 -1.63 -2.04 0.14
C HIS A 24 -2.88 -2.92 0.12
N GLY A 25 -2.76 -4.09 -0.51
CA GLY A 25 -3.78 -5.12 -0.46
C GLY A 25 -3.59 -6.07 0.71
N THR A 26 -4.69 -6.48 1.31
CA THR A 26 -4.69 -7.46 2.39
C THR A 26 -6.04 -8.15 2.50
N ASP A 27 -6.19 -9.08 3.45
CA ASP A 27 -7.48 -9.66 3.76
C ASP A 27 -8.26 -8.84 4.79
N TYR A 28 -9.58 -9.06 4.81
CA TYR A 28 -10.50 -8.32 5.69
C TYR A 28 -10.18 -8.43 7.19
N LYS A 29 -9.56 -9.53 7.65
CA LYS A 29 -9.21 -9.67 9.08
C LYS A 29 -8.02 -8.78 9.41
N ASN A 30 -6.99 -8.79 8.57
CA ASN A 30 -5.82 -7.92 8.72
C ASN A 30 -6.21 -6.44 8.54
N ALA A 31 -7.16 -6.16 7.64
CA ALA A 31 -7.74 -4.84 7.45
C ALA A 31 -8.21 -4.20 8.76
N LYS A 32 -8.95 -4.97 9.56
CA LYS A 32 -9.49 -4.48 10.83
C LYS A 32 -8.38 -4.11 11.80
N SER A 33 -7.33 -4.94 11.90
CA SER A 33 -6.19 -4.63 12.77
C SER A 33 -5.42 -3.42 12.26
N ILE A 34 -5.18 -3.29 10.95
CA ILE A 34 -4.50 -2.12 10.39
C ILE A 34 -5.30 -0.84 10.59
N ALA A 35 -6.62 -0.90 10.43
CA ALA A 35 -7.49 0.26 10.65
C ALA A 35 -7.54 0.71 12.13
N ALA A 36 -7.45 -0.24 13.07
CA ALA A 36 -7.49 0.05 14.50
C ALA A 36 -6.13 0.46 15.07
N ASP A 37 -5.07 -0.25 14.68
CA ASP A 37 -3.75 -0.17 15.31
C ASP A 37 -2.68 0.50 14.41
N GLY A 38 -3.01 0.77 13.15
CA GLY A 38 -2.02 1.04 12.11
C GLY A 38 -1.30 -0.24 11.66
N TYR A 39 -0.29 -0.07 10.81
CA TYR A 39 0.58 -1.19 10.47
C TYR A 39 1.39 -1.63 11.69
N LEU A 40 1.57 -2.93 11.85
CA LEU A 40 2.42 -3.51 12.89
C LEU A 40 3.36 -4.50 12.21
N LEU A 41 4.63 -4.12 12.06
CA LEU A 41 5.64 -4.91 11.35
C LEU A 41 5.88 -6.26 12.05
N SER A 42 5.65 -6.31 13.37
CA SER A 42 5.70 -7.54 14.18
C SER A 42 4.66 -8.58 13.77
N LYS A 43 3.55 -8.18 13.14
CA LYS A 43 2.51 -9.08 12.62
C LYS A 43 2.74 -9.49 11.15
N GLY A 44 3.78 -8.97 10.48
CA GLY A 44 4.11 -9.30 9.10
C GLY A 44 4.75 -10.69 8.97
N LEU A 45 4.35 -11.44 7.93
CA LEU A 45 4.77 -12.84 7.75
C LEU A 45 5.59 -13.08 6.48
N LEU A 46 5.45 -12.27 5.43
CA LEU A 46 6.11 -12.46 4.13
C LEU A 46 7.00 -11.27 3.80
N PHE A 47 8.31 -11.52 3.72
CA PHE A 47 9.34 -10.50 3.54
C PHE A 47 10.30 -10.87 2.39
N ASN A 48 9.76 -11.20 1.22
CA ASN A 48 10.52 -11.75 0.08
C ASN A 48 11.68 -10.86 -0.40
N PHE A 49 11.60 -9.54 -0.16
CA PHE A 49 12.61 -8.55 -0.54
C PHE A 49 13.17 -7.81 0.69
N GLY A 50 13.12 -8.46 1.85
CA GLY A 50 13.57 -7.95 3.14
C GLY A 50 12.41 -7.50 4.04
N LYS A 51 12.71 -7.37 5.33
CA LYS A 51 11.72 -7.00 6.36
C LYS A 51 11.23 -5.56 6.14
N GLY A 52 9.91 -5.38 6.16
CA GLY A 52 9.27 -4.07 6.01
C GLY A 52 7.79 -4.19 5.62
N ILE A 53 7.08 -3.06 5.57
CA ILE A 53 5.69 -2.98 5.17
C ILE A 53 5.63 -2.70 3.67
N TYR A 54 4.97 -3.59 2.93
CA TYR A 54 4.93 -3.57 1.47
C TYR A 54 3.73 -2.78 0.98
N SER A 55 3.95 -1.88 0.03
CA SER A 55 2.93 -1.20 -0.76
C SER A 55 3.40 -1.08 -2.21
N THR A 56 2.61 -0.43 -3.06
CA THR A 56 2.94 -0.20 -4.46
C THR A 56 2.24 1.07 -4.97
N LEU A 57 2.76 1.68 -6.04
CA LEU A 57 2.05 2.75 -6.75
C LEU A 57 0.87 2.23 -7.58
N ASP A 58 0.91 0.95 -7.95
CA ASP A 58 -0.07 0.32 -8.83
C ASP A 58 -1.20 -0.31 -8.02
N ILE A 59 -2.39 0.27 -8.12
CA ILE A 59 -3.57 -0.20 -7.38
C ILE A 59 -3.99 -1.62 -7.78
N ASP A 60 -3.75 -2.04 -9.02
CA ASP A 60 -4.11 -3.38 -9.49
C ASP A 60 -3.14 -4.43 -8.95
N VAL A 61 -1.85 -4.08 -8.82
CA VAL A 61 -0.87 -4.91 -8.12
C VAL A 61 -1.29 -5.07 -6.65
N ALA A 62 -1.66 -3.99 -5.95
CA ALA A 62 -2.17 -4.08 -4.59
C ALA A 62 -3.46 -4.93 -4.52
N ALA A 63 -4.38 -4.75 -5.46
CA ALA A 63 -5.62 -5.53 -5.51
C ALA A 63 -5.37 -7.03 -5.66
N SER A 64 -4.32 -7.45 -6.39
CA SER A 64 -3.96 -8.87 -6.55
C SER A 64 -3.58 -9.55 -5.23
N TYR A 65 -3.13 -8.77 -4.23
CA TYR A 65 -2.84 -9.23 -2.87
C TYR A 65 -4.05 -9.17 -1.93
N SER A 66 -5.18 -8.64 -2.38
CA SER A 66 -6.38 -8.48 -1.56
C SER A 66 -7.26 -9.71 -1.62
N ARG A 67 -7.78 -10.15 -0.48
CA ARG A 67 -8.81 -11.21 -0.45
C ARG A 67 -10.20 -10.58 -0.44
N SER A 68 -11.08 -11.08 -1.31
CA SER A 68 -12.46 -10.63 -1.33
C SER A 68 -13.22 -11.01 -0.07
N PHE A 69 -14.19 -10.19 0.34
CA PHE A 69 -15.12 -10.47 1.42
C PHE A 69 -16.56 -10.27 0.93
N GLU A 70 -17.52 -10.87 1.64
CA GLU A 70 -18.94 -10.73 1.33
C GLU A 70 -19.59 -9.65 2.21
N LEU A 71 -20.42 -8.81 1.60
CA LEU A 71 -21.25 -7.82 2.26
C LEU A 71 -22.59 -7.74 1.53
N ASN A 72 -23.69 -8.01 2.23
CA ASN A 72 -25.05 -7.98 1.67
C ASN A 72 -25.24 -8.86 0.41
N GLY A 73 -24.64 -10.06 0.40
CA GLY A 73 -24.72 -10.99 -0.73
C GLY A 73 -23.82 -10.65 -1.93
N GLU A 74 -23.03 -9.58 -1.82
CA GLU A 74 -22.11 -9.15 -2.87
C GLU A 74 -20.65 -9.29 -2.42
N ARG A 75 -19.77 -9.61 -3.36
CA ARG A 75 -18.33 -9.74 -3.08
C ARG A 75 -17.62 -8.43 -3.38
N TYR A 76 -16.72 -8.05 -2.49
CA TYR A 76 -15.91 -6.85 -2.61
C TYR A 76 -14.45 -7.17 -2.33
N ILE A 77 -13.56 -6.44 -2.98
CA ILE A 77 -12.16 -6.33 -2.57
C ILE A 77 -11.89 -4.89 -2.15
N PHE A 78 -10.96 -4.71 -1.23
CA PHE A 78 -10.52 -3.38 -0.82
C PHE A 78 -8.99 -3.34 -0.73
N VAL A 79 -8.43 -2.14 -0.89
CA VAL A 79 -7.02 -1.83 -0.66
C VAL A 79 -6.92 -0.59 0.22
N PHE A 80 -5.86 -0.51 1.02
CA PHE A 80 -5.53 0.74 1.72
C PHE A 80 -4.86 1.72 0.77
N GLN A 81 -5.21 3.00 0.90
CA GLN A 81 -4.39 4.12 0.45
C GLN A 81 -3.52 4.60 1.59
N ASN A 82 -2.23 4.77 1.29
CA ASN A 82 -1.21 5.12 2.25
C ASN A 82 -0.44 6.35 1.83
N ARG A 83 0.07 7.08 2.81
CA ARG A 83 1.21 7.99 2.66
C ARG A 83 2.48 7.26 3.07
N VAL A 84 3.54 7.34 2.28
CA VAL A 84 4.85 6.76 2.61
C VAL A 84 5.95 7.81 2.65
N ASN A 85 6.90 7.63 3.56
CA ASN A 85 8.07 8.50 3.67
C ASN A 85 9.07 8.21 2.53
N PRO A 86 9.25 9.12 1.55
CA PRO A 86 10.14 8.86 0.42
C PRO A 86 11.62 8.77 0.80
N LYS A 87 12.02 9.29 1.98
CA LYS A 87 13.43 9.35 2.41
C LYS A 87 13.99 7.98 2.82
N THR A 88 13.13 7.10 3.32
CA THR A 88 13.49 5.79 3.88
C THR A 88 12.95 4.62 3.07
N LEU A 89 12.11 4.93 2.07
CA LEU A 89 11.44 3.97 1.23
C LEU A 89 12.43 3.21 0.34
N ARG A 90 12.34 1.88 0.36
CA ARG A 90 13.09 1.00 -0.54
C ARG A 90 12.19 0.59 -1.71
N LYS A 91 12.66 0.78 -2.94
CA LYS A 91 11.93 0.39 -4.16
C LYS A 91 12.53 -0.88 -4.75
N ILE A 92 11.68 -1.83 -5.13
CA ILE A 92 12.04 -3.05 -5.85
C ILE A 92 11.36 -2.99 -7.20
N SER A 93 12.14 -3.00 -8.29
CA SER A 93 11.61 -2.83 -9.63
C SER A 93 10.75 -4.01 -10.06
N LYS A 94 9.83 -3.75 -11.01
CA LYS A 94 8.98 -4.79 -11.61
C LYS A 94 9.80 -5.95 -12.19
N ASP A 95 10.95 -5.68 -12.80
CA ASP A 95 11.84 -6.71 -13.38
C ASP A 95 12.33 -7.74 -12.34
N ILE A 96 12.40 -7.36 -11.06
CA ILE A 96 12.80 -8.25 -9.97
C ILE A 96 11.59 -8.98 -9.37
N THR A 97 10.45 -8.28 -9.23
CA THR A 97 9.24 -8.85 -8.62
C THR A 97 8.42 -9.72 -9.57
N GLU A 98 8.62 -9.56 -10.88
CA GLU A 98 7.84 -10.12 -11.99
C GLU A 98 6.34 -9.70 -12.03
N VAL A 99 5.86 -8.96 -11.03
CA VAL A 99 4.45 -8.54 -10.90
C VAL A 99 4.30 -7.03 -11.04
N GLY A 100 5.06 -6.24 -10.26
CA GLY A 100 4.95 -4.78 -10.24
C GLY A 100 5.96 -4.13 -9.29
N GLU A 101 6.15 -2.81 -9.38
CA GLU A 101 7.09 -2.13 -8.48
C GLU A 101 6.61 -2.20 -7.02
N TYR A 102 7.47 -2.70 -6.11
CA TYR A 102 7.18 -2.77 -4.67
C TYR A 102 7.89 -1.66 -3.91
N TRP A 103 7.15 -1.09 -2.97
CA TRP A 103 7.55 0.00 -2.10
C TRP A 103 7.59 -0.55 -0.68
N ILE A 104 8.76 -0.60 -0.07
CA ILE A 104 8.98 -1.21 1.24
C ILE A 104 9.32 -0.11 2.24
N SER A 105 8.38 0.15 3.15
CA SER A 105 8.59 1.05 4.29
C SER A 105 9.25 0.25 5.43
N PRO A 106 10.39 0.70 5.98
CA PRO A 106 11.18 -0.12 6.90
C PRO A 106 10.51 -0.32 8.27
N ASN A 107 9.64 0.60 8.70
CA ASN A 107 8.90 0.52 9.95
C ASN A 107 7.55 1.27 9.88
N GLU A 108 6.77 1.16 10.96
CA GLU A 108 5.44 1.73 11.13
C GLU A 108 5.41 3.26 11.07
N CYS A 109 6.52 3.92 11.39
CA CYS A 109 6.64 5.37 11.33
C CYS A 109 6.90 5.90 9.91
N ASP A 110 7.07 5.03 8.90
CA ASP A 110 7.36 5.41 7.52
C ASP A 110 6.17 5.19 6.56
N ILE A 111 5.02 4.72 7.07
CA ILE A 111 3.80 4.49 6.30
C ILE A 111 2.55 4.76 7.14
N ARG A 112 1.56 5.44 6.54
CA ARG A 112 0.31 5.80 7.21
C ARG A 112 -0.89 5.51 6.31
N PRO A 113 -1.79 4.57 6.69
CA PRO A 113 -3.05 4.42 6.00
C PRO A 113 -3.95 5.62 6.30
N TYR A 114 -4.59 6.18 5.28
CA TYR A 114 -5.52 7.31 5.43
C TYR A 114 -6.85 7.11 4.72
N GLY A 115 -6.96 6.11 3.85
CA GLY A 115 -8.16 5.83 3.07
C GLY A 115 -8.24 4.38 2.65
N ILE A 116 -9.40 3.99 2.16
CA ILE A 116 -9.65 2.69 1.55
C ILE A 116 -10.27 2.90 0.17
N CYS A 117 -9.80 2.14 -0.81
CA CYS A 117 -10.53 1.94 -2.06
C CYS A 117 -11.27 0.62 -1.98
N ILE A 118 -12.54 0.60 -2.34
CA ILE A 118 -13.35 -0.61 -2.42
C ILE A 118 -13.94 -0.74 -3.81
N LYS A 119 -13.89 -1.95 -4.38
CA LYS A 119 -14.61 -2.29 -5.62
C LYS A 119 -15.35 -3.61 -5.45
N ARG A 120 -16.47 -3.73 -6.17
CA ARG A 120 -17.13 -5.03 -6.34
C ARG A 120 -16.15 -5.97 -7.07
N ALA A 121 -16.05 -7.21 -6.58
CA ALA A 121 -15.15 -8.23 -7.09
C ALA A 121 -15.69 -8.88 -8.37
#